data_AF-A0A1A3N3J3-F1
#
_entry.id   AF-A0A1A3N3J3-F1
#
_cell.length_a   1.000
_cell.length_b   1.000
_cell.length_c   1.000
_cell.angle_alpha   90.00
_cell.angle_beta   90.00
_cell.angle_gamma   90.00
#
_symmetry.space_group_name_H-M   'P 1'
#
loop_
_entity.id
_entity.type
_entity.pdbx_description
1 polymer ?
#
loop_
_entity_poly.entity_id
_entity_poly.type
_entity_poly.pdbx_seq_one_letter_code
_entity_poly.pdbx_strand_id
1 'polypeptide(L)'
;MLPKMQVATESLITAGRDLAAIGSDLNLAQLQAAAPTTNIASAGIDEVSTAVAGLFGSHAQEFQAVAGRAAAFHDQFIQNLTGGANAYATAEAENLAVLSAAAAPAADDNPLLFLVQLGALVLTPGIFAGLLGLASTLLATYWAVQLFSAVFSG
;
A
#
# COMPACT_ATOMS: atom_id res chain seq x y z
N MET A 1 -21.36 -23.87 -11.28
CA MET A 1 -20.05 -23.27 -11.59
C MET A 1 -19.72 -22.31 -10.47
N LEU A 2 -18.72 -22.63 -9.64
CA LEU A 2 -18.26 -21.73 -8.59
C LEU A 2 -17.44 -20.60 -9.24
N PRO A 3 -17.73 -19.32 -8.97
CA PRO A 3 -16.86 -18.23 -9.40
C PRO A 3 -15.48 -18.46 -8.77
N LYS A 4 -14.47 -18.70 -9.60
CA LYS A 4 -13.09 -18.71 -9.14
C LYS A 4 -12.74 -17.27 -8.80
N MET A 5 -12.47 -16.98 -7.53
CA MET A 5 -11.80 -15.72 -7.15
C MET A 5 -10.42 -15.74 -7.79
N GLN A 6 -10.28 -15.19 -8.99
CA GLN A 6 -8.99 -14.80 -9.54
C GLN A 6 -8.70 -13.40 -9.04
N VAL A 7 -7.63 -13.26 -8.27
CA VAL A 7 -7.04 -11.95 -8.01
C VAL A 7 -6.29 -11.56 -9.26
N ALA A 8 -6.82 -10.59 -10.02
CA ALA A 8 -6.12 -10.04 -11.17
C ALA A 8 -5.04 -9.07 -10.66
N THR A 9 -3.87 -9.61 -10.33
CA THR A 9 -2.78 -8.85 -9.71
C THR A 9 -2.36 -7.62 -10.51
N GLU A 10 -2.35 -7.72 -11.84
CA GLU A 10 -2.08 -6.59 -12.74
C GLU A 10 -3.10 -5.45 -12.60
N SER A 11 -4.38 -5.79 -12.35
CA SER A 11 -5.42 -4.79 -12.09
C SER A 11 -5.18 -4.07 -10.76
N LEU A 12 -4.68 -4.76 -9.74
CA LEU A 12 -4.32 -4.14 -8.45
C LEU A 12 -3.09 -3.23 -8.57
N ILE A 13 -2.09 -3.63 -9.36
CA ILE A 13 -0.91 -2.78 -9.64
C ILE A 13 -1.34 -1.52 -10.39
N THR A 14 -2.20 -1.67 -11.40
CA THR A 14 -2.75 -0.53 -12.16
C THR A 14 -3.55 0.39 -11.26
N ALA A 15 -4.48 -0.15 -10.47
CA ALA A 15 -5.25 0.64 -9.50
C ALA A 15 -4.35 1.34 -8.47
N GLY A 16 -3.27 0.70 -8.03
CA GLY A 16 -2.27 1.33 -7.16
C GLY A 16 -1.60 2.55 -7.79
N ARG A 17 -1.27 2.50 -9.08
CA ARG A 17 -0.71 3.64 -9.83
C ARG A 17 -1.73 4.76 -10.00
N ASP A 18 -2.97 4.43 -10.33
CA ASP A 18 -4.04 5.42 -10.51
C ASP A 18 -4.31 6.16 -9.18
N LEU A 19 -4.38 5.42 -8.07
CA LEU A 19 -4.54 6.02 -6.76
C LEU A 19 -3.33 6.86 -6.35
N ALA A 20 -2.10 6.48 -6.71
CA ALA A 20 -0.91 7.31 -6.46
C ALA A 20 -1.00 8.65 -7.22
N ALA A 21 -1.46 8.63 -8.47
CA ALA A 21 -1.68 9.85 -9.25
C ALA A 21 -2.74 10.76 -8.60
N ILE A 22 -3.89 10.18 -8.20
CA ILE A 22 -4.95 10.92 -7.48
C ILE A 22 -4.42 11.54 -6.18
N GLY A 23 -3.63 10.78 -5.40
CA GLY A 23 -3.03 11.28 -4.17
C GLY A 23 -2.07 12.45 -4.40
N SER A 24 -1.27 12.38 -5.46
CA SER A 24 -0.38 13.48 -5.88
C SER A 24 -1.17 14.74 -6.25
N ASP A 25 -2.22 14.60 -7.08
CA ASP A 25 -3.07 15.73 -7.50
C ASP A 25 -3.78 16.36 -6.31
N LEU A 26 -4.27 15.54 -5.38
CA LEU A 26 -4.91 16.01 -4.15
C LEU A 26 -3.93 16.78 -3.27
N ASN A 27 -2.69 16.29 -3.10
CA ASN A 27 -1.67 16.99 -2.33
C ASN A 27 -1.30 18.34 -2.96
N LEU A 28 -1.19 18.41 -4.29
CA LEU A 28 -0.97 19.68 -4.98
C LEU A 28 -2.12 20.66 -4.76
N ALA A 29 -3.36 20.20 -4.92
CA ALA A 29 -4.55 21.02 -4.66
C ALA A 29 -4.59 21.52 -3.20
N GLN A 30 -4.22 20.66 -2.26
CA GLN A 30 -4.15 20.98 -0.83
C GLN A 30 -3.13 22.09 -0.54
N LEU A 31 -1.94 21.97 -1.11
CA LEU A 31 -0.87 22.97 -0.98
C LEU A 31 -1.26 24.31 -1.61
N GLN A 32 -1.93 24.28 -2.77
CA GLN A 32 -2.45 25.49 -3.42
C GLN A 32 -3.55 26.17 -2.60
N ALA A 33 -4.41 25.38 -1.95
CA ALA A 33 -5.49 25.88 -1.12
C ALA A 33 -5.02 26.41 0.25
N ALA A 34 -3.84 26.03 0.73
CA ALA A 34 -3.37 26.36 2.08
C ALA A 34 -3.38 27.86 2.38
N ALA A 35 -2.58 28.66 1.66
CA ALA A 35 -2.51 30.10 1.89
C ALA A 35 -3.86 30.85 1.75
N PRO A 36 -4.66 30.64 0.67
CA PRO A 36 -5.92 31.38 0.52
C PRO A 36 -7.00 30.98 1.53
N THR A 37 -6.94 29.78 2.11
CA THR A 37 -7.92 29.33 3.12
C THR A 37 -7.51 29.67 4.55
N THR A 38 -6.22 29.77 4.85
CA THR A 38 -5.74 30.16 6.20
C THR A 38 -5.67 31.67 6.38
N ASN A 39 -5.48 32.44 5.31
CA ASN A 39 -5.29 33.88 5.35
C ASN A 39 -6.55 34.64 4.87
N ILE A 40 -7.71 34.29 5.42
CA ILE A 40 -8.97 34.94 5.07
C ILE A 40 -8.99 36.36 5.68
N ALA A 41 -9.20 37.36 4.82
CA ALA A 41 -9.41 38.72 5.27
C ALA A 41 -10.81 38.89 5.89
N SER A 42 -10.91 39.70 6.94
CA SER A 42 -12.21 40.08 7.49
C SER A 42 -13.04 40.85 6.45
N ALA A 43 -14.32 40.52 6.34
CA ALA A 43 -15.25 41.20 5.44
C ALA A 43 -15.59 42.64 5.89
N GLY A 44 -15.35 42.95 7.17
CA GLY A 44 -15.61 44.25 7.79
C GLY A 44 -14.61 44.58 8.90
N ILE A 45 -14.68 45.79 9.45
CA ILE A 45 -13.81 46.23 10.57
C ILE A 45 -14.38 45.78 11.92
N ASP A 46 -15.61 45.27 11.93
CA ASP A 46 -16.27 44.82 13.14
C ASP A 46 -15.63 43.54 13.71
N GLU A 47 -15.79 43.39 15.02
CA GLU A 47 -15.25 42.26 15.77
C GLU A 47 -15.86 40.92 15.32
N VAL A 48 -17.11 40.91 14.86
CA VAL A 48 -17.77 39.68 14.39
C VAL A 48 -17.15 39.20 13.08
N SER A 49 -16.95 40.08 12.10
CA SER A 49 -16.27 39.75 10.85
C SER A 49 -14.84 39.26 11.10
N THR A 50 -14.13 39.89 12.04
CA THR A 50 -12.78 39.47 12.43
C THR A 50 -12.77 38.09 13.08
N ALA A 51 -13.71 37.83 14.00
CA ALA A 51 -13.86 36.54 14.66
C ALA A 51 -14.24 35.43 13.67
N VAL A 52 -15.13 35.71 12.70
CA VAL A 52 -15.53 34.75 11.66
C VAL A 52 -14.35 34.42 10.74
N ALA A 53 -13.59 35.42 10.29
CA ALA A 53 -12.36 35.18 9.52
C ALA A 53 -11.35 34.33 10.29
N GLY A 54 -11.17 34.61 11.59
CA GLY A 54 -10.33 33.82 12.50
C GLY A 54 -10.80 32.36 12.65
N LEU A 55 -12.11 32.14 12.79
CA LEU A 55 -12.70 30.80 12.87
C LEU A 55 -12.38 29.97 11.62
N PHE A 56 -12.62 30.53 10.42
CA PHE A 56 -12.33 29.82 9.17
C PHE A 56 -10.84 29.58 8.98
N GLY A 57 -9.98 30.54 9.34
CA GLY A 57 -8.53 30.38 9.30
C GLY A 57 -8.04 29.25 10.22
N SER A 58 -8.55 29.18 11.45
CA SER A 58 -8.27 28.09 12.39
C SER A 58 -8.73 26.74 11.85
N HIS A 59 -9.96 26.67 11.33
CA HIS A 59 -10.49 25.45 10.75
C HIS A 59 -9.67 24.98 9.53
N ALA A 60 -9.21 25.91 8.69
CA ALA A 60 -8.33 25.61 7.58
C ALA A 60 -6.98 25.04 8.06
N GLN A 61 -6.40 25.57 9.14
CA GLN A 61 -5.15 25.02 9.71
C GLN A 61 -5.33 23.58 10.22
N GLU A 62 -6.43 23.30 10.90
CA GLU A 62 -6.78 21.94 11.34
C GLU A 62 -6.98 21.00 10.15
N PHE A 63 -7.71 21.46 9.13
CA PHE A 63 -7.89 20.72 7.89
C PHE A 63 -6.56 20.40 7.21
N GLN A 64 -5.64 21.35 7.13
CA GLN A 64 -4.29 21.14 6.58
C GLN A 64 -3.51 20.06 7.37
N ALA A 65 -3.59 20.08 8.70
CA ALA A 65 -2.94 19.08 9.54
C ALA A 65 -3.52 17.67 9.33
N VAL A 66 -4.85 17.55 9.23
CA VAL A 66 -5.52 16.27 8.98
C VAL A 66 -5.26 15.77 7.56
N ALA A 67 -5.29 16.66 6.56
CA ALA A 67 -4.97 16.32 5.17
C ALA A 67 -3.55 15.78 5.02
N GLY A 68 -2.57 16.35 5.73
CA GLY A 68 -1.20 15.82 5.78
C GLY A 68 -1.12 14.39 6.34
N ARG A 69 -1.89 14.09 7.40
CA ARG A 69 -1.99 12.72 7.95
C ARG A 69 -2.66 11.76 6.97
N ALA A 70 -3.70 12.22 6.28
CA ALA A 70 -4.40 11.43 5.27
C ALA A 70 -3.48 11.11 4.07
N ALA A 71 -2.66 12.07 3.62
CA ALA A 71 -1.68 11.85 2.57
C ALA A 71 -0.65 10.77 2.96
N ALA A 72 -0.11 10.85 4.18
CA ALA A 72 0.84 9.84 4.67
C ALA A 72 0.20 8.43 4.76
N PHE A 73 -1.06 8.35 5.20
CA PHE A 73 -1.82 7.09 5.20
C PHE A 73 -2.03 6.55 3.78
N HIS A 74 -2.39 7.42 2.83
CA HIS A 74 -2.59 7.06 1.43
C HIS A 74 -1.32 6.46 0.82
N ASP A 75 -0.16 7.07 1.06
CA ASP A 75 1.12 6.55 0.59
C ASP A 75 1.42 5.15 1.13
N GLN A 76 1.18 4.93 2.43
CA GLN A 76 1.35 3.61 3.06
C GLN A 76 0.36 2.59 2.49
N PHE A 77 -0.88 2.99 2.26
CA PHE A 77 -1.89 2.13 1.65
C PHE A 77 -1.47 1.64 0.26
N ILE A 78 -0.96 2.54 -0.60
CA ILE A 78 -0.50 2.17 -1.94
C ILE A 78 0.75 1.30 -1.93
N GLN A 79 1.70 1.57 -1.02
CA GLN A 79 2.86 0.72 -0.82
C GLN A 79 2.45 -0.71 -0.45
N ASN A 80 1.54 -0.85 0.52
CA ASN A 80 1.06 -2.15 0.96
C ASN A 80 0.24 -2.86 -0.13
N LEU A 81 -0.63 -2.14 -0.85
CA LEU A 81 -1.42 -2.69 -1.95
C LEU A 81 -0.52 -3.24 -3.06
N THR A 82 0.47 -2.45 -3.48
CA THR A 82 1.41 -2.83 -4.54
C THR A 82 2.32 -3.97 -4.09
N GLY A 83 2.82 -3.92 -2.85
CA GLY A 83 3.62 -4.99 -2.26
C GLY A 83 2.85 -6.31 -2.16
N GLY A 84 1.60 -6.26 -1.70
CA GLY A 84 0.71 -7.41 -1.63
C GLY A 84 0.40 -8.00 -3.00
N ALA A 85 0.08 -7.14 -3.98
CA ALA A 85 -0.13 -7.57 -5.36
C ALA A 85 1.11 -8.31 -5.89
N ASN A 86 2.30 -7.71 -5.80
CA ASN A 86 3.53 -8.34 -6.25
C ASN A 86 3.78 -9.70 -5.56
N ALA A 87 3.54 -9.82 -4.26
CA ALA A 87 3.68 -11.07 -3.54
C ALA A 87 2.75 -12.17 -4.10
N TYR A 88 1.50 -11.83 -4.45
CA TYR A 88 0.57 -12.77 -5.10
C TYR A 88 1.03 -13.17 -6.50
N ALA A 89 1.49 -12.23 -7.34
CA ALA A 89 2.03 -12.55 -8.66
C ALA A 89 3.24 -13.47 -8.58
N THR A 90 4.15 -13.20 -7.64
CA THR A 90 5.33 -14.05 -7.40
C THR A 90 4.92 -15.46 -6.99
N ALA A 91 4.00 -15.59 -6.01
CA ALA A 91 3.53 -16.91 -5.56
C ALA A 91 2.83 -17.69 -6.68
N GLU A 92 2.07 -17.03 -7.56
CA GLU A 92 1.44 -17.69 -8.71
C GLU A 92 2.49 -18.20 -9.71
N ALA A 93 3.48 -17.38 -10.05
CA ALA A 93 4.57 -17.77 -10.95
C ALA A 93 5.38 -18.96 -10.38
N GLU A 94 5.63 -18.97 -9.09
CA GLU A 94 6.33 -20.05 -8.39
C GLU A 94 5.52 -21.35 -8.37
N ASN A 95 4.23 -21.28 -8.06
CA ASN A 95 3.35 -22.44 -8.12
C ASN A 95 3.25 -23.03 -9.53
N LEU A 96 3.23 -22.18 -10.57
CA LEU A 96 3.27 -22.62 -11.97
C LEU A 96 4.62 -23.26 -12.35
N ALA A 97 5.74 -22.75 -11.82
CA ALA A 97 7.06 -23.34 -12.01
C ALA A 97 7.15 -24.75 -11.39
N VAL A 98 6.61 -24.93 -10.18
CA VAL A 98 6.55 -26.25 -9.52
C VAL A 98 5.65 -27.21 -10.30
N LEU A 99 4.46 -26.75 -10.73
CA LEU A 99 3.52 -27.58 -11.48
C LEU A 99 4.07 -28.00 -12.85
N SER A 100 4.73 -27.09 -13.56
CA SER A 100 5.38 -27.38 -14.85
C SER A 100 6.56 -28.33 -14.71
N ALA A 101 7.36 -28.19 -13.65
CA ALA A 101 8.43 -29.13 -13.32
C ALA A 101 7.89 -30.53 -12.97
N ALA A 102 6.75 -30.60 -12.25
CA ALA A 102 6.10 -31.87 -11.91
C ALA A 102 5.41 -32.56 -13.10
N ALA A 103 5.00 -31.79 -14.12
CA ALA A 103 4.38 -32.28 -15.34
C ALA A 103 5.40 -32.62 -16.45
N ALA A 104 6.66 -32.23 -16.29
CA ALA A 104 7.72 -32.64 -17.20
C ALA A 104 7.88 -34.17 -17.15
N PRO A 105 8.03 -34.86 -18.30
CA PRO A 105 8.36 -36.28 -18.28
C PRO A 105 9.62 -36.45 -17.43
N ALA A 106 9.66 -37.45 -16.55
CA ALA A 106 10.87 -37.79 -15.81
C ALA A 106 11.99 -37.94 -16.84
N ALA A 107 12.86 -36.92 -16.93
CA ALA A 107 14.03 -36.98 -17.77
C ALA A 107 14.93 -37.98 -17.06
N ASP A 108 14.89 -39.20 -17.60
CA ASP A 108 15.38 -40.45 -17.02
C ASP A 108 14.44 -40.99 -15.92
N ASP A 109 14.17 -42.30 -15.93
CA ASP A 109 13.39 -43.05 -14.92
C ASP A 109 14.08 -43.07 -13.53
N ASN A 110 14.66 -41.95 -13.10
CA ASN A 110 15.36 -41.78 -11.85
C ASN A 110 14.53 -40.89 -10.90
N PRO A 111 13.71 -41.50 -10.03
CA PRO A 111 12.83 -40.77 -9.12
C PRO A 111 13.58 -39.91 -8.10
N LEU A 112 14.86 -40.20 -7.84
CA LEU A 112 15.69 -39.43 -6.90
C LEU A 112 16.14 -38.09 -7.52
N LEU A 113 16.47 -38.07 -8.81
CA LEU A 113 16.82 -36.82 -9.51
C LEU A 113 15.62 -35.87 -9.61
N PHE A 114 14.42 -36.41 -9.81
CA PHE A 114 13.18 -35.63 -9.79
C PHE A 114 12.94 -34.95 -8.42
N LEU A 115 13.13 -35.68 -7.32
CA LEU A 115 13.01 -35.12 -5.97
C LEU A 115 14.08 -34.07 -5.67
N VAL A 116 15.30 -34.25 -6.16
CA VAL A 116 16.39 -33.26 -6.05
C VAL A 116 16.05 -31.99 -6.85
N GLN A 117 15.51 -32.13 -8.06
CA GLN A 117 15.09 -31.00 -8.91
C GLN A 117 13.96 -30.19 -8.27
N LEU A 118 12.96 -30.87 -7.69
CA LEU A 118 11.87 -30.24 -6.92
C LEU A 118 12.39 -29.54 -5.65
N GLY A 119 13.29 -30.20 -4.91
CA GLY A 119 13.93 -29.62 -3.72
C GLY A 119 14.78 -28.39 -4.04
N ALA A 120 15.51 -28.41 -5.15
CA ALA A 120 16.30 -27.27 -5.63
C ALA A 120 15.42 -26.08 -6.03
N LEU A 121 14.22 -26.32 -6.58
CA LEU A 121 13.28 -25.27 -6.94
C LEU A 121 12.71 -24.57 -5.70
N VAL A 122 12.33 -25.33 -4.65
CA VAL A 122 11.90 -24.79 -3.34
C VAL A 122 12.99 -23.98 -2.64
N LEU A 123 14.26 -24.31 -2.89
CA LEU A 123 15.43 -23.61 -2.35
C LEU A 123 15.91 -22.43 -3.22
N THR A 124 15.24 -22.12 -4.33
CA THR A 124 15.60 -20.94 -5.12
C THR A 124 15.29 -19.65 -4.35
N PRO A 125 16.17 -18.62 -4.44
CA PRO A 125 16.05 -17.40 -3.64
C PRO A 125 14.72 -16.65 -3.78
N GLY A 126 14.01 -16.78 -4.91
CA GLY A 126 12.73 -16.13 -5.16
C GLY A 126 11.63 -16.56 -4.18
N ILE A 127 11.47 -17.87 -3.99
CA ILE A 127 10.45 -18.47 -3.11
C ILE A 127 10.74 -18.10 -1.64
N PHE A 128 12.02 -18.14 -1.26
CA PHE A 128 12.45 -17.79 0.10
C PHE A 128 12.27 -16.29 0.39
N ALA A 129 12.54 -15.43 -0.61
CA ALA A 129 12.35 -13.98 -0.50
C ALA A 129 10.86 -13.58 -0.46
N GLY A 130 9.98 -14.27 -1.19
CA GLY A 130 8.53 -14.05 -1.13
C GLY A 130 7.94 -14.34 0.26
N LEU A 131 8.34 -15.45 0.88
CA LEU A 131 7.92 -15.83 2.24
C LEU A 131 8.49 -14.92 3.33
N LEU A 132 9.78 -14.55 3.26
CA LEU A 132 10.39 -13.59 4.17
C LEU A 132 9.82 -12.17 4.01
N GLY A 133 9.47 -11.78 2.78
CA GLY A 133 8.82 -10.52 2.46
C GLY A 133 7.50 -10.35 3.20
N LEU A 134 6.63 -11.37 3.16
CA LEU A 134 5.36 -11.39 3.90
C LEU A 134 5.56 -11.35 5.42
N ALA A 135 6.53 -12.11 5.95
CA ALA A 135 6.84 -12.08 7.39
C ALA A 135 7.35 -10.70 7.84
N SER A 136 8.16 -10.04 7.01
CA SER A 136 8.70 -8.71 7.31
C SER A 136 7.63 -7.60 7.26
N THR A 137 6.67 -7.68 6.33
CA THR A 137 5.56 -6.72 6.25
C THR A 137 4.54 -6.94 7.37
N LEU A 138 4.27 -8.18 7.76
CA LEU A 138 3.44 -8.48 8.93
C LEU A 138 4.08 -7.97 10.22
N LEU A 139 5.40 -8.09 10.37
CA LEU A 139 6.11 -7.55 11.52
C LEU A 139 6.11 -6.00 11.50
N ALA A 140 6.33 -5.38 10.34
CA ALA A 140 6.32 -3.92 10.20
C ALA A 140 4.95 -3.31 10.50
N THR A 141 3.87 -3.92 10.00
CA THR A 141 2.49 -3.51 10.28
C THR A 141 2.11 -3.74 11.75
N TYR A 142 2.57 -4.84 12.35
CA TYR A 142 2.41 -5.09 13.79
C TYR A 142 3.03 -3.97 14.64
N TRP A 143 4.26 -3.56 14.34
CA TRP A 143 4.92 -2.45 15.06
C TRP A 143 4.27 -1.09 14.77
N ALA A 144 3.81 -0.84 13.54
CA ALA A 144 3.15 0.41 13.18
C ALA A 144 1.80 0.60 13.92
N VAL A 145 1.02 -0.47 14.06
CA VAL A 145 -0.24 -0.46 14.83
C VAL A 145 0.03 -0.23 16.32
N GLN A 146 1.08 -0.86 16.87
CA GLN A 146 1.47 -0.66 18.27
C GLN A 146 1.93 0.77 18.54
N LEU A 147 2.76 1.34 17.66
CA LEU A 147 3.21 2.73 17.76
C LEU A 147 2.05 3.71 17.69
N PHE A 148 1.12 3.50 16.76
CA PHE A 148 -0.10 4.30 16.66
C PHE A 148 -0.91 4.22 17.94
N SER A 149 -1.16 3.02 18.49
CA SER A 149 -1.91 2.89 19.73
C SER A 149 -1.26 3.61 20.93
N ALA A 150 0.07 3.58 21.05
CA ALA A 150 0.80 4.22 22.13
C ALA A 150 0.79 5.76 22.06
N VAL A 151 0.71 6.34 20.86
CA VAL A 151 0.66 7.80 20.66
C VAL A 151 -0.73 8.37 20.97
N PHE A 152 -1.79 7.59 20.76
CA PHE A 152 -3.18 8.05 20.94
C PHE A 152 -3.82 7.65 22.28
N SER A 153 -3.13 6.86 23.11
CA SER A 153 -3.60 6.45 24.44
C SER A 153 -3.06 7.29 25.61
N GLY A 154 -2.38 8.42 25.33
CA GLY A 154 -1.93 9.41 26.31
C GLY A 154 -2.64 10.73 26.16
#